data_AF-A0A8C7CIT7-F1
#
_entry.id   AF-A0A8C7CIT7-F1
#
_cell.length_a   1.000
_cell.length_b   1.000
_cell.length_c   1.000
_cell.angle_alpha   90.00
_cell.angle_beta   90.00
_cell.angle_gamma   90.00
#
_symmetry.space_group_name_H-M   'P 1'
#
loop_
_entity.id
_entity.type
_entity.pdbx_description
1 polymer ?
#
loop_
_entity_poly.entity_id
_entity_poly.type
_entity_poly.pdbx_seq_one_letter_code
_entity_poly.pdbx_strand_id
1 'polypeptide(L)'
;LSSSLSLSRGYLSDVFCDNEYGPNFLFVNNGDGTFTDVAQQAGVEDPMQHGRGVTLADFNRDGKMDIVYGNWNGPHRLYLQLGNNRKHRFKDIASQKFSMPSPVRTVIAADFDNDNELEVFFNNIAYRGSSSNRLFRVTRREHGDPQIEELNVGEAAEPEGRGTGAAVTDFDGDGRLDLLISHGESAAQPLSIYRVNQGSTNSWLRVIPRTQYGAYARGAKVVVYTKRSGPHTRIIDGGSGYLCEMEPVAHFGLGKDIATNVEVYWPDGKSIARPLEPSEINSVLEIRYPREEEEGTPEIEIECGQGFAMNENGRCTDKDECTQFPSVCPTDRPVCTNTYGSHKCRANKRCNQGFEPNDDGSACVGEWAYPGPRYVCFLRLQSFQRVIVTFSKLLFSSLHPCTCMTYCLHWLCTVS
;
A
#
# COMPACT_ATOMS: atom_id res chain seq x y z
N LEU A 1 -0.15 3.08 16.68
CA LEU A 1 -1.42 2.35 16.49
C LEU A 1 -1.09 0.93 16.04
N SER A 2 -1.97 -0.04 16.23
CA SER A 2 -1.74 -1.43 15.81
C SER A 2 -2.72 -1.85 14.72
N SER A 3 -2.23 -2.48 13.66
CA SER A 3 -3.05 -3.18 12.66
C SER A 3 -2.66 -4.67 12.59
N SER A 4 -3.62 -5.53 12.25
CA SER A 4 -3.43 -6.99 12.25
C SER A 4 -3.23 -7.54 10.83
N LEU A 5 -2.17 -8.32 10.64
CA LEU A 5 -1.66 -8.77 9.33
C LEU A 5 -1.42 -10.28 9.36
N SER A 6 -1.55 -11.02 8.27
CA SER A 6 -1.11 -12.44 8.26
C SER A 6 0.04 -12.63 7.26
N LEU A 7 1.26 -12.84 7.75
CA LEU A 7 2.47 -12.79 6.91
C LEU A 7 3.07 -14.15 6.54
N SER A 8 2.78 -15.27 7.23
CA SER A 8 3.55 -16.50 6.96
C SER A 8 2.96 -17.87 7.34
N ARG A 9 1.93 -17.96 8.19
CA ARG A 9 1.43 -19.26 8.66
C ARG A 9 -0.09 -19.30 8.72
N GLY A 10 -0.69 -19.62 7.59
CA GLY A 10 -2.05 -20.15 7.43
C GLY A 10 -3.21 -19.29 7.91
N TYR A 11 -3.19 -18.85 9.17
CA TYR A 11 -4.31 -18.29 9.92
C TYR A 11 -3.85 -17.41 11.09
N LEU A 12 -2.54 -17.32 11.38
CA LEU A 12 -2.04 -16.50 12.48
C LEU A 12 -1.93 -15.03 12.06
N SER A 13 -2.49 -14.16 12.90
CA SER A 13 -2.34 -12.71 12.78
C SER A 13 -1.08 -12.23 13.51
N ASP A 14 -0.20 -11.62 12.77
CA ASP A 14 0.89 -10.74 13.17
C ASP A 14 0.35 -9.33 13.46
N VAL A 15 1.15 -8.49 14.10
CA VAL A 15 0.77 -7.12 14.46
C VAL A 15 1.86 -6.16 14.01
N PHE A 16 1.49 -5.18 13.19
CA PHE A 16 2.36 -4.03 12.92
C PHE A 16 1.90 -2.85 13.78
N CYS A 17 2.85 -2.21 14.45
CA CYS A 17 2.60 -1.04 15.27
C CYS A 17 3.43 0.14 14.78
N ASP A 18 2.76 1.19 14.27
CA ASP A 18 3.41 2.48 14.09
C ASP A 18 3.52 3.21 15.43
N ASN A 19 4.61 3.95 15.64
CA ASN A 19 4.93 4.53 16.93
C ASN A 19 5.17 6.03 16.87
N GLU A 20 4.72 6.73 17.90
CA GLU A 20 5.02 8.14 18.10
C GLU A 20 6.33 8.26 18.89
N TYR A 21 7.33 8.94 18.33
CA TYR A 21 8.63 9.16 18.99
C TYR A 21 9.45 7.88 19.18
N GLY A 22 9.56 7.05 18.15
CA GLY A 22 10.43 5.87 18.21
C GLY A 22 10.24 4.92 17.04
N PRO A 23 10.94 3.77 17.06
CA PRO A 23 10.79 2.75 16.05
C PRO A 23 9.38 2.15 16.06
N ASN A 24 8.93 1.79 14.86
CA ASN A 24 7.79 0.92 14.65
C ASN A 24 8.14 -0.52 15.05
N PHE A 25 7.12 -1.31 15.35
CA PHE A 25 7.25 -2.72 15.70
C PHE A 25 6.54 -3.60 14.68
N LEU A 26 7.07 -4.81 14.47
CA LEU A 26 6.41 -5.84 13.69
C LEU A 26 6.48 -7.14 14.48
N PHE A 27 5.41 -7.43 15.18
CA PHE A 27 5.28 -8.60 16.04
C PHE A 27 4.77 -9.79 15.22
N VAL A 28 5.65 -10.73 14.94
CA VAL A 28 5.27 -12.02 14.33
C VAL A 28 4.73 -12.94 15.41
N ASN A 29 3.57 -13.53 15.14
CA ASN A 29 2.89 -14.44 16.06
C ASN A 29 3.56 -15.82 16.02
N ASN A 30 4.07 -16.27 17.17
CA ASN A 30 4.76 -17.56 17.28
C ASN A 30 3.79 -18.76 17.31
N GLY A 31 2.48 -18.52 17.48
CA GLY A 31 1.43 -19.54 17.52
C GLY A 31 1.19 -20.15 18.91
N ASP A 32 1.92 -19.70 19.92
CA ASP A 32 1.83 -20.16 21.32
C ASP A 32 1.37 -19.04 22.28
N GLY A 33 0.79 -17.97 21.72
CA GLY A 33 0.40 -16.76 22.45
C GLY A 33 1.53 -15.77 22.70
N THR A 34 2.75 -16.05 22.22
CA THR A 34 3.88 -15.12 22.26
C THR A 34 4.14 -14.48 20.89
N PHE A 35 4.86 -13.36 20.91
CA PHE A 35 5.22 -12.61 19.70
C PHE A 35 6.73 -12.31 19.68
N THR A 36 7.28 -12.26 18.46
CA THR A 36 8.66 -11.87 18.21
C THR A 36 8.68 -10.57 17.41
N ASP A 37 9.31 -9.52 17.93
CA ASP A 37 9.53 -8.29 17.16
C ASP A 37 10.61 -8.52 16.11
N VAL A 38 10.25 -8.29 14.85
CA VAL A 38 11.13 -8.44 13.69
C VAL A 38 11.22 -7.18 12.83
N ALA A 39 10.79 -6.01 13.34
CA ALA A 39 10.69 -4.78 12.54
C ALA A 39 12.01 -4.40 11.84
N GLN A 40 13.13 -4.48 12.56
CA GLN A 40 14.45 -4.18 12.03
C GLN A 40 14.86 -5.16 10.94
N GLN A 41 14.70 -6.46 11.19
CA GLN A 41 15.06 -7.51 10.23
C GLN A 41 14.18 -7.44 8.98
N ALA A 42 12.94 -6.99 9.15
CA ALA A 42 11.98 -6.82 8.08
C ALA A 42 12.12 -5.51 7.29
N GLY A 43 12.88 -4.55 7.81
CA GLY A 43 13.12 -3.25 7.17
C GLY A 43 11.99 -2.24 7.35
N VAL A 44 11.17 -2.39 8.40
CA VAL A 44 10.00 -1.53 8.67
C VAL A 44 10.10 -0.74 9.98
N GLU A 45 11.25 -0.81 10.67
CA GLU A 45 11.50 -0.17 11.97
C GLU A 45 11.36 1.36 11.93
N ASP A 46 11.71 2.03 10.82
CA ASP A 46 11.63 3.48 10.60
C ASP A 46 11.91 4.37 11.85
N PRO A 47 13.07 4.21 12.50
CA PRO A 47 13.32 4.63 13.89
C PRO A 47 13.32 6.13 14.14
N MET A 48 13.35 6.95 13.08
CA MET A 48 13.47 8.41 13.16
C MET A 48 12.16 9.13 12.89
N GLN A 49 11.05 8.41 12.71
CA GLN A 49 9.77 8.99 12.32
C GLN A 49 8.73 8.91 13.44
N HIS A 50 7.57 9.50 13.17
CA HIS A 50 6.47 9.61 14.12
C HIS A 50 5.20 9.09 13.46
N GLY A 51 4.99 7.78 13.54
CA GLY A 51 3.82 7.13 12.98
C GLY A 51 2.51 7.67 13.55
N ARG A 52 1.52 7.87 12.69
CA ARG A 52 0.20 8.39 13.06
C ARG A 52 -0.95 7.56 12.55
N GLY A 53 -0.87 6.98 11.38
CA GLY A 53 -1.97 6.22 10.81
C GLY A 53 -1.42 5.13 9.93
N VAL A 54 -1.95 3.92 10.08
CA VAL A 54 -1.56 2.75 9.31
C VAL A 54 -2.80 2.07 8.75
N THR A 55 -2.67 1.53 7.55
CA THR A 55 -3.64 0.60 6.97
C THR A 55 -2.90 -0.48 6.16
N LEU A 56 -3.61 -1.57 5.94
CA LEU A 56 -3.08 -2.79 5.34
C LEU A 56 -3.90 -3.10 4.11
N ALA A 57 -3.23 -3.32 2.98
CA ALA A 57 -3.90 -3.74 1.77
C ALA A 57 -2.95 -4.55 0.88
N ASP A 58 -3.51 -5.34 -0.03
CA ASP A 58 -2.74 -6.08 -1.02
C ASP A 58 -2.62 -5.21 -2.29
N PHE A 59 -1.61 -4.34 -2.36
CA PHE A 59 -1.49 -3.32 -3.41
C PHE A 59 -0.93 -3.86 -4.72
N ASN A 60 -0.11 -4.91 -4.65
CA ASN A 60 0.42 -5.60 -5.84
C ASN A 60 -0.43 -6.83 -6.22
N ARG A 61 -1.51 -7.08 -5.48
CA ARG A 61 -2.41 -8.23 -5.58
C ARG A 61 -1.68 -9.54 -5.40
N ASP A 62 -0.63 -9.61 -4.56
CA ASP A 62 0.20 -10.80 -4.35
C ASP A 62 -0.31 -11.81 -3.33
N GLY A 63 -1.53 -11.61 -2.83
CA GLY A 63 -2.13 -12.41 -1.79
C GLY A 63 -1.47 -12.20 -0.42
N LYS A 64 -0.44 -11.35 -0.34
CA LYS A 64 0.14 -10.88 0.91
C LYS A 64 -0.30 -9.45 1.15
N MET A 65 -0.21 -9.05 2.40
CA MET A 65 -0.73 -7.77 2.82
C MET A 65 0.44 -6.82 3.03
N ASP A 66 0.40 -5.71 2.31
CA ASP A 66 1.38 -4.64 2.35
C ASP A 66 1.01 -3.63 3.45
N ILE A 67 1.97 -2.78 3.80
CA ILE A 67 1.81 -1.77 4.85
C ILE A 67 1.91 -0.39 4.23
N VAL A 68 0.89 0.44 4.43
CA VAL A 68 0.99 1.87 4.15
C VAL A 68 0.74 2.64 5.43
N TYR A 69 1.62 3.58 5.74
CA TYR A 69 1.45 4.37 6.96
C TYR A 69 2.03 5.78 6.82
N GLY A 70 1.47 6.68 7.63
CA GLY A 70 1.73 8.11 7.57
C GLY A 70 2.50 8.59 8.80
N ASN A 71 3.54 9.39 8.55
CA ASN A 71 4.34 10.04 9.58
C ASN A 71 3.96 11.51 9.81
N TRP A 72 3.91 11.93 11.07
CA TRP A 72 3.66 13.32 11.48
C TRP A 72 4.81 14.23 11.06
N ASN A 73 4.60 15.03 10.01
CA ASN A 73 5.63 15.91 9.41
C ASN A 73 6.91 15.16 9.00
N GLY A 74 6.80 13.85 8.78
CA GLY A 74 7.86 12.99 8.28
C GLY A 74 7.44 12.32 6.98
N PRO A 75 8.37 11.66 6.27
CA PRO A 75 8.03 11.01 5.00
C PRO A 75 7.06 9.85 5.17
N HIS A 76 5.99 9.78 4.38
CA HIS A 76 5.06 8.65 4.35
C HIS A 76 5.68 7.42 3.65
N ARG A 77 5.19 6.22 3.97
CA ARG A 77 5.76 4.95 3.49
C ARG A 77 4.69 4.08 2.85
N LEU A 78 5.07 3.33 1.83
CA LEU A 78 4.29 2.21 1.30
C LEU A 78 5.24 1.03 1.09
N TYR A 79 5.12 0.05 1.98
CA TYR A 79 5.98 -1.11 2.06
C TYR A 79 5.30 -2.32 1.42
N LEU A 80 5.84 -2.78 0.29
CA LEU A 80 5.43 -4.06 -0.29
C LEU A 80 6.07 -5.22 0.44
N GLN A 81 5.29 -6.25 0.77
CA GLN A 81 5.81 -7.49 1.32
C GLN A 81 6.47 -8.33 0.21
N LEU A 82 7.75 -8.65 0.38
CA LEU A 82 8.49 -9.43 -0.61
C LEU A 82 8.25 -10.94 -0.44
N GLY A 83 8.12 -11.64 -1.58
CA GLY A 83 8.03 -13.10 -1.64
C GLY A 83 9.38 -13.81 -1.56
N ASN A 84 9.39 -14.96 -0.88
CA ASN A 84 10.45 -15.96 -0.71
C ASN A 84 11.33 -15.90 0.56
N ASN A 85 11.29 -17.02 1.30
CA ASN A 85 12.17 -17.48 2.38
C ASN A 85 11.95 -16.96 3.80
N ARG A 86 10.82 -17.28 4.46
CA ARG A 86 10.62 -17.26 5.95
C ARG A 86 11.10 -16.00 6.71
N LYS A 87 11.54 -14.97 6.00
CA LYS A 87 12.14 -13.74 6.47
C LYS A 87 11.19 -12.68 5.94
N HIS A 88 10.27 -12.30 6.80
CA HIS A 88 9.41 -11.14 6.62
C HIS A 88 10.29 -9.99 6.17
N ARG A 89 10.18 -9.56 4.92
CA ARG A 89 10.98 -8.48 4.34
C ARG A 89 10.05 -7.58 3.55
N PHE A 90 10.29 -6.30 3.64
CA PHE A 90 9.51 -5.30 2.92
C PHE A 90 10.42 -4.43 2.06
N LYS A 91 9.85 -3.88 0.98
CA LYS A 91 10.47 -2.86 0.11
C LYS A 91 9.62 -1.61 0.16
N ASP A 92 10.20 -0.45 0.51
CA ASP A 92 9.52 0.83 0.35
C ASP A 92 9.43 1.19 -1.14
N ILE A 93 8.22 1.43 -1.63
CA ILE A 93 7.98 1.88 -3.00
C ILE A 93 7.38 3.28 -3.07
N ALA A 94 7.32 4.00 -1.93
CA ALA A 94 6.80 5.36 -1.90
C ALA A 94 7.52 6.27 -2.90
N SER A 95 6.75 6.87 -3.80
CA SER A 95 7.30 7.86 -4.74
C SER A 95 7.75 9.13 -4.01
N GLN A 96 8.53 9.99 -4.66
CA GLN A 96 8.92 11.28 -4.09
C GLN A 96 7.71 12.13 -3.67
N LYS A 97 6.63 12.11 -4.46
CA LYS A 97 5.40 12.85 -4.13
C LYS A 97 4.64 12.22 -2.96
N PHE A 98 4.57 10.89 -2.95
CA PHE A 98 3.89 10.12 -1.90
C PHE A 98 4.58 10.32 -0.54
N SER A 99 5.92 10.27 -0.52
CA SER A 99 6.74 10.44 0.67
C SER A 99 6.90 11.90 1.13
N MET A 100 6.26 12.88 0.48
CA MET A 100 6.34 14.27 0.93
C MET A 100 5.75 14.41 2.34
N PRO A 101 6.49 14.98 3.30
CA PRO A 101 6.00 15.15 4.66
C PRO A 101 4.76 16.04 4.78
N SER A 102 3.79 15.62 5.60
CA SER A 102 2.62 16.41 5.97
C SER A 102 2.17 16.09 7.41
N PRO A 103 1.34 16.94 8.05
CA PRO A 103 0.79 16.66 9.38
C PRO A 103 -0.39 15.68 9.30
N VAL A 104 -0.09 14.45 8.90
CA VAL A 104 -1.08 13.38 8.76
C VAL A 104 -1.65 12.94 10.10
N ARG A 105 -2.94 12.66 10.12
CA ARG A 105 -3.66 12.03 11.25
C ARG A 105 -4.07 10.61 10.95
N THR A 106 -4.67 10.38 9.80
CA THR A 106 -5.13 9.04 9.43
C THR A 106 -4.75 8.72 7.98
N VAL A 107 -4.63 7.42 7.71
CA VAL A 107 -4.36 6.86 6.40
C VAL A 107 -5.43 5.83 6.10
N ILE A 108 -6.05 5.96 4.93
CA ILE A 108 -7.13 5.09 4.46
C ILE A 108 -6.68 4.43 3.18
N ALA A 109 -7.00 3.14 3.00
CA ALA A 109 -6.84 2.43 1.74
C ALA A 109 -8.21 1.90 1.33
N ALA A 110 -8.71 2.32 0.16
CA ALA A 110 -10.03 1.97 -0.33
C ALA A 110 -10.10 2.12 -1.85
N ASP A 111 -10.97 1.34 -2.49
CA ASP A 111 -11.31 1.48 -3.91
C ASP A 111 -12.54 2.38 -3.99
N PHE A 112 -12.33 3.68 -4.21
CA PHE A 112 -13.37 4.70 -4.06
C PHE A 112 -14.31 4.78 -5.27
N ASP A 113 -13.77 4.59 -6.47
CA ASP A 113 -14.51 4.66 -7.73
C ASP A 113 -14.79 3.29 -8.35
N ASN A 114 -14.64 2.22 -7.56
CA ASN A 114 -14.89 0.84 -7.94
C ASN A 114 -14.11 0.43 -9.20
N ASP A 115 -12.96 1.04 -9.47
CA ASP A 115 -12.20 0.83 -10.71
C ASP A 115 -11.25 -0.36 -10.68
N ASN A 116 -11.23 -1.08 -9.54
CA ASN A 116 -10.38 -2.23 -9.19
C ASN A 116 -9.01 -1.83 -8.59
N GLU A 117 -8.59 -0.58 -8.68
CA GLU A 117 -7.36 -0.14 -8.03
C GLU A 117 -7.66 0.40 -6.63
N LEU A 118 -6.66 0.33 -5.75
CA LEU A 118 -6.78 0.89 -4.41
C LEU A 118 -6.21 2.29 -4.40
N GLU A 119 -6.95 3.22 -3.81
CA GLU A 119 -6.42 4.52 -3.44
C GLU A 119 -5.98 4.57 -1.98
N VAL A 120 -4.97 5.38 -1.72
CA VAL A 120 -4.51 5.78 -0.39
C VAL A 120 -4.89 7.24 -0.15
N PHE A 121 -5.70 7.48 0.87
CA PHE A 121 -6.07 8.82 1.33
C PHE A 121 -5.32 9.19 2.61
N PHE A 122 -4.68 10.35 2.61
CA PHE A 122 -4.03 10.95 3.78
C PHE A 122 -4.88 12.09 4.31
N ASN A 123 -5.41 11.95 5.52
CA ASN A 123 -6.08 13.03 6.22
C ASN A 123 -5.05 13.88 6.96
N ASN A 124 -4.94 15.17 6.60
CA ASN A 124 -4.02 16.12 7.20
C ASN A 124 -4.76 17.11 8.10
N ILE A 125 -4.07 17.60 9.13
CA ILE A 125 -4.58 18.64 10.02
C ILE A 125 -3.92 20.00 9.75
N ALA A 126 -4.73 21.02 9.49
CA ALA A 126 -4.29 22.41 9.41
C ALA A 126 -4.11 23.02 10.81
N TYR A 127 -2.91 22.89 11.39
CA TYR A 127 -2.61 23.33 12.77
C TYR A 127 -1.54 24.43 12.87
N ARG A 128 -0.65 24.55 11.88
CA ARG A 128 0.40 25.59 11.78
C ARG A 128 0.40 26.34 10.45
N GLY A 129 -0.64 26.10 9.66
CA GLY A 129 -0.79 26.59 8.29
C GLY A 129 -1.65 25.63 7.50
N SER A 130 -1.90 26.00 6.25
CA SER A 130 -2.64 25.21 5.29
C SER A 130 -1.98 23.84 5.08
N SER A 131 -2.76 22.77 5.07
CA SER A 131 -2.30 21.39 4.87
C SER A 131 -3.42 20.56 4.28
N SER A 132 -3.42 20.44 2.94
CA SER A 132 -4.45 19.70 2.23
C SER A 132 -4.37 18.20 2.48
N ASN A 133 -5.52 17.55 2.57
CA ASN A 133 -5.62 16.10 2.39
C ASN A 133 -5.15 15.70 0.99
N ARG A 134 -4.67 14.46 0.85
CA ARG A 134 -4.09 13.97 -0.41
C ARG A 134 -4.62 12.57 -0.72
N LEU A 135 -4.78 12.28 -2.01
CA LEU A 135 -5.28 11.00 -2.51
C LEU A 135 -4.30 10.46 -3.56
N PHE A 136 -3.98 9.17 -3.49
CA PHE A 136 -3.09 8.52 -4.43
C PHE A 136 -3.68 7.22 -4.92
N ARG A 137 -3.72 6.99 -6.23
CA ARG A 137 -4.03 5.68 -6.79
C ARG A 137 -2.77 4.82 -6.84
N VAL A 138 -2.90 3.57 -6.42
CA VAL A 138 -1.85 2.56 -6.53
C VAL A 138 -2.26 1.57 -7.59
N THR A 139 -1.74 1.74 -8.81
CA THR A 139 -2.10 0.93 -9.97
C THR A 139 -1.11 -0.20 -10.20
N ARG A 140 -1.59 -1.42 -10.33
CA ARG A 140 -0.73 -2.56 -10.70
C ARG A 140 -0.09 -2.34 -12.08
N ARG A 141 1.19 -2.68 -12.20
CA ARG A 141 1.90 -2.71 -13.49
C ARG A 141 2.30 -4.12 -13.84
N GLU A 142 2.10 -4.49 -15.09
CA GLU A 142 2.65 -5.72 -15.65
C GLU A 142 4.18 -5.66 -15.55
N HIS A 143 4.79 -6.69 -14.97
CA HIS A 143 6.24 -6.76 -14.79
C HIS A 143 6.84 -5.58 -13.99
N GLY A 144 6.09 -4.97 -13.08
CA GLY A 144 6.50 -3.75 -12.36
C GLY A 144 6.13 -3.76 -10.88
N ASP A 145 6.77 -2.91 -10.09
CA ASP A 145 6.14 -2.48 -8.83
C ASP A 145 4.92 -1.61 -9.19
N PRO A 146 3.88 -1.56 -8.35
CA PRO A 146 2.75 -0.67 -8.57
C PRO A 146 3.19 0.77 -8.85
N GLN A 147 2.46 1.44 -9.73
CA GLN A 147 2.61 2.86 -9.97
C GLN A 147 1.78 3.65 -8.97
N ILE A 148 2.37 4.67 -8.36
CA ILE A 148 1.69 5.56 -7.43
C ILE A 148 1.46 6.90 -8.11
N GLU A 149 0.19 7.25 -8.33
CA GLU A 149 -0.23 8.51 -8.94
C GLU A 149 -1.02 9.36 -7.96
N GLU A 150 -0.66 10.63 -7.80
CA GLU A 150 -1.44 11.57 -6.99
C GLU A 150 -2.67 12.03 -7.78
N LEU A 151 -3.85 11.85 -7.19
CA LEU A 151 -5.12 12.24 -7.77
C LEU A 151 -5.58 13.59 -7.22
N ASN A 152 -6.45 14.26 -7.97
CA ASN A 152 -7.17 15.42 -7.46
C ASN A 152 -8.32 14.95 -6.55
N VAL A 153 -8.16 15.17 -5.24
CA VAL A 153 -9.13 14.80 -4.22
C VAL A 153 -10.34 15.75 -4.16
N GLY A 154 -10.34 16.83 -4.94
CA GLY A 154 -11.46 17.77 -5.07
C GLY A 154 -11.75 18.53 -3.77
N GLU A 155 -13.03 18.63 -3.41
CA GLU A 155 -13.47 19.36 -2.22
C GLU A 155 -12.95 18.73 -0.91
N ALA A 156 -12.64 17.43 -0.94
CA ALA A 156 -12.03 16.72 0.18
C ALA A 156 -10.57 17.13 0.43
N ALA A 157 -9.99 18.04 -0.36
CA ALA A 157 -8.65 18.58 -0.11
C ALA A 157 -8.55 19.35 1.21
N GLU A 158 -9.63 19.98 1.66
CA GLU A 158 -9.72 20.74 2.93
C GLU A 158 -8.38 21.38 3.41
N PRO A 159 -7.80 22.33 2.66
CA PRO A 159 -6.52 22.96 3.02
C PRO A 159 -6.49 23.57 4.43
N GLU A 160 -7.63 24.05 4.91
CA GLU A 160 -7.81 24.61 6.25
C GLU A 160 -8.56 23.65 7.20
N GLY A 161 -8.72 22.40 6.79
CA GLY A 161 -9.39 21.35 7.54
C GLY A 161 -8.57 20.93 8.74
N ARG A 162 -9.20 20.89 9.91
CA ARG A 162 -8.59 20.41 11.16
C ARG A 162 -9.00 18.96 11.40
N GLY A 163 -8.79 18.14 10.38
CA GLY A 163 -9.14 16.72 10.39
C GLY A 163 -8.41 15.97 11.50
N THR A 164 -9.13 15.10 12.21
CA THR A 164 -8.62 14.34 13.35
C THR A 164 -8.68 12.83 13.13
N GLY A 165 -9.44 12.43 12.11
CA GLY A 165 -9.81 11.06 11.82
C GLY A 165 -10.74 11.05 10.63
N ALA A 166 -10.74 9.95 9.89
CA ALA A 166 -11.59 9.72 8.74
C ALA A 166 -11.98 8.25 8.66
N ALA A 167 -13.11 7.96 8.04
CA ALA A 167 -13.59 6.61 7.80
C ALA A 167 -14.24 6.53 6.42
N VAL A 168 -14.26 5.33 5.85
CA VAL A 168 -14.99 5.04 4.62
C VAL A 168 -16.11 4.06 4.87
N THR A 169 -17.22 4.29 4.19
CA THR A 169 -18.40 3.41 4.18
C THR A 169 -19.26 3.79 2.99
N ASP A 170 -19.97 2.84 2.42
CA ASP A 170 -21.06 3.14 1.48
C ASP A 170 -22.29 3.57 2.30
N PHE A 171 -22.47 4.89 2.45
CA PHE A 171 -23.40 5.50 3.40
C PHE A 171 -24.82 5.58 2.84
N ASP A 172 -24.96 5.73 1.52
CA ASP A 172 -26.26 5.82 0.83
C ASP A 172 -26.70 4.51 0.16
N GLY A 173 -25.87 3.46 0.21
CA GLY A 173 -26.20 2.12 -0.27
C GLY A 173 -26.10 1.99 -1.79
N ASP A 174 -25.38 2.89 -2.46
CA ASP A 174 -25.18 2.87 -3.90
C ASP A 174 -23.96 2.04 -4.34
N GLY A 175 -23.18 1.57 -3.37
CA GLY A 175 -22.03 0.70 -3.58
C GLY A 175 -20.72 1.40 -3.90
N ARG A 176 -20.68 2.74 -3.93
CA ARG A 176 -19.43 3.48 -3.89
C ARG A 176 -19.14 3.86 -2.45
N LEU A 177 -17.86 3.89 -2.09
CA LEU A 177 -17.46 4.26 -0.74
C LEU A 177 -17.48 5.79 -0.58
N ASP A 178 -18.19 6.26 0.44
CA ASP A 178 -18.16 7.65 0.87
C ASP A 178 -17.05 7.88 1.89
N LEU A 179 -16.46 9.07 1.88
CA LEU A 179 -15.43 9.49 2.82
C LEU A 179 -16.03 10.42 3.88
N LEU A 180 -15.94 10.02 5.15
CA LEU A 180 -16.31 10.85 6.29
C LEU A 180 -15.05 11.37 6.96
N ILE A 181 -14.99 12.67 7.23
CA ILE A 181 -13.88 13.31 7.93
C ILE A 181 -14.40 13.98 9.20
N SER A 182 -13.86 13.55 10.34
CA SER A 182 -14.04 14.21 11.63
C SER A 182 -13.03 15.33 11.81
N HIS A 183 -13.48 16.43 12.40
CA HIS A 183 -12.66 17.58 12.77
C HIS A 183 -12.87 17.88 14.25
N GLY A 184 -12.01 18.72 14.81
CA GLY A 184 -12.28 19.28 16.14
C GLY A 184 -11.10 19.38 17.09
N GLU A 185 -9.93 18.83 16.75
CA GLU A 185 -8.81 18.76 17.70
C GLU A 185 -8.24 20.14 18.03
N SER A 186 -8.06 21.00 17.02
CA SER A 186 -7.49 22.34 17.22
C SER A 186 -8.53 23.46 17.28
N ALA A 187 -9.75 23.21 16.80
CA ALA A 187 -10.91 24.10 16.91
C ALA A 187 -12.18 23.41 16.40
N ALA A 188 -13.34 23.96 16.74
CA ALA A 188 -14.62 23.52 16.22
C ALA A 188 -14.72 23.67 14.68
N GLN A 189 -15.05 22.57 14.02
CA GLN A 189 -15.39 22.45 12.60
C GLN A 189 -16.42 21.33 12.44
N PRO A 190 -17.37 21.44 11.49
CA PRO A 190 -18.39 20.42 11.28
C PRO A 190 -17.78 19.15 10.67
N LEU A 191 -18.49 18.02 10.82
CA LEU A 191 -18.18 16.79 10.07
C LEU A 191 -18.34 17.05 8.57
N SER A 192 -17.40 16.55 7.77
CA SER A 192 -17.51 16.53 6.30
C SER A 192 -17.82 15.13 5.81
N ILE A 193 -18.68 15.03 4.79
CA ILE A 193 -18.98 13.80 4.06
C ILE A 193 -18.77 14.08 2.58
N TYR A 194 -17.98 13.24 1.91
CA TYR A 194 -17.65 13.37 0.50
C TYR A 194 -18.08 12.12 -0.25
N ARG A 195 -18.73 12.35 -1.39
CA ARG A 195 -19.14 11.30 -2.32
C ARG A 195 -18.23 11.26 -3.53
N VAL A 196 -17.99 10.06 -4.02
CA VAL A 196 -17.22 9.84 -5.24
C VAL A 196 -18.15 9.97 -6.44
N ASN A 197 -17.82 10.90 -7.34
CA ASN A 197 -18.59 11.16 -8.56
C ASN A 197 -18.15 10.30 -9.76
N GLN A 198 -17.04 9.57 -9.62
CA GLN A 198 -16.53 8.65 -10.63
C GLN A 198 -17.02 7.23 -10.32
N GLY A 199 -16.92 6.32 -11.29
CA GLY A 199 -17.21 4.91 -11.02
C GLY A 199 -18.67 4.48 -10.97
N SER A 200 -19.63 5.36 -11.28
CA SER A 200 -21.08 5.05 -11.17
C SER A 200 -21.58 3.91 -12.06
N THR A 201 -20.79 3.51 -13.06
CA THR A 201 -21.10 2.37 -13.93
C THR A 201 -20.25 1.14 -13.64
N ASN A 202 -19.34 1.22 -12.67
CA ASN A 202 -18.46 0.12 -12.29
C ASN A 202 -19.22 -0.85 -11.40
N SER A 203 -18.95 -2.13 -11.61
CA SER A 203 -19.49 -3.18 -10.76
C SER A 203 -18.76 -3.22 -9.42
N TRP A 204 -19.45 -3.70 -8.40
CA TRP A 204 -18.88 -3.83 -7.05
C TRP A 204 -19.44 -5.06 -6.34
N LEU A 205 -18.77 -5.47 -5.28
CA LEU A 205 -19.23 -6.51 -4.36
C LEU A 205 -18.79 -6.15 -2.95
N ARG A 206 -19.69 -6.22 -1.98
CA ARG A 206 -19.38 -6.06 -0.56
C ARG A 206 -19.63 -7.37 0.15
N VAL A 207 -18.69 -7.84 0.96
CA VAL A 207 -18.78 -9.12 1.67
C VAL A 207 -18.68 -8.90 3.17
N ILE A 208 -19.67 -9.42 3.90
CA ILE A 208 -19.75 -9.36 5.37
C ILE A 208 -19.59 -10.78 5.93
N PRO A 209 -18.38 -11.19 6.34
CA PRO A 209 -18.21 -12.45 7.05
C PRO A 209 -18.69 -12.31 8.49
N ARG A 210 -19.49 -13.29 8.95
CA ARG A 210 -20.01 -13.38 10.31
C ARG A 210 -19.25 -14.42 11.13
N THR A 211 -19.18 -14.21 12.43
CA THR A 211 -18.75 -15.20 13.42
C THR A 211 -19.86 -16.22 13.68
N GLN A 212 -19.55 -17.31 14.39
CA GLN A 212 -20.54 -18.31 14.83
C GLN A 212 -21.74 -17.70 15.61
N TYR A 213 -21.56 -16.53 16.23
CA TYR A 213 -22.59 -15.84 17.00
C TYR A 213 -23.21 -14.65 16.25
N GLY A 214 -22.93 -14.48 14.96
CA GLY A 214 -23.52 -13.41 14.12
C GLY A 214 -22.85 -12.03 14.24
N ALA A 215 -21.79 -11.88 15.04
CA ALA A 215 -20.96 -10.67 15.03
C ALA A 215 -20.12 -10.58 13.75
N TYR A 216 -19.64 -9.39 13.39
CA TYR A 216 -18.66 -9.22 12.31
C TYR A 216 -17.36 -9.97 12.61
N ALA A 217 -16.83 -10.71 11.63
CA ALA A 217 -15.63 -11.52 11.81
C ALA A 217 -14.34 -10.72 11.60
N ARG A 218 -13.95 -9.92 12.60
CA ARG A 218 -12.65 -9.23 12.60
C ARG A 218 -11.50 -10.25 12.50
N GLY A 219 -10.48 -9.92 11.70
CA GLY A 219 -9.36 -10.80 11.35
C GLY A 219 -9.67 -11.80 10.23
N ALA A 220 -10.92 -11.88 9.74
CA ALA A 220 -11.22 -12.74 8.60
C ALA A 220 -10.58 -12.19 7.31
N LYS A 221 -10.08 -13.11 6.48
CA LYS A 221 -9.60 -12.81 5.13
C LYS A 221 -10.67 -13.18 4.12
N VAL A 222 -11.05 -12.24 3.27
CA VAL A 222 -11.96 -12.45 2.15
C VAL A 222 -11.16 -12.35 0.85
N VAL A 223 -11.29 -13.36 0.01
CA VAL A 223 -10.69 -13.39 -1.33
C VAL A 223 -11.80 -13.49 -2.37
N VAL A 224 -11.82 -12.56 -3.32
CA VAL A 224 -12.72 -12.61 -4.47
C VAL A 224 -11.89 -12.88 -5.71
N TYR A 225 -12.23 -13.92 -6.45
CA TYR A 225 -11.58 -14.26 -7.72
C TYR A 225 -12.32 -13.61 -8.86
N THR A 226 -11.58 -13.06 -9.82
CA THR A 226 -12.16 -12.49 -11.03
C THR A 226 -11.56 -13.11 -12.29
N LYS A 227 -12.30 -13.08 -13.39
CA LYS A 227 -11.87 -13.68 -14.66
C LYS A 227 -10.61 -13.04 -15.23
N ARG A 228 -10.44 -11.72 -15.07
CA ARG A 228 -9.32 -10.99 -15.70
C ARG A 228 -8.22 -10.62 -14.71
N SER A 229 -8.61 -10.11 -13.55
CA SER A 229 -7.69 -9.48 -12.60
C SER A 229 -7.11 -10.42 -11.56
N GLY A 230 -7.66 -11.63 -11.45
CA GLY A 230 -7.20 -12.66 -10.51
C GLY A 230 -7.81 -12.49 -9.11
N PRO A 231 -7.13 -12.96 -8.06
CA PRO A 231 -7.62 -12.86 -6.69
C PRO A 231 -7.44 -11.44 -6.14
N HIS A 232 -8.49 -10.92 -5.50
CA HIS A 232 -8.45 -9.69 -4.72
C HIS A 232 -8.61 -10.07 -3.25
N THR A 233 -7.71 -9.59 -2.40
CA THR A 233 -7.73 -9.89 -0.96
C THR A 233 -8.15 -8.68 -0.16
N ARG A 234 -9.02 -8.90 0.83
CA ARG A 234 -9.37 -7.92 1.88
C ARG A 234 -9.31 -8.59 3.25
N ILE A 235 -8.85 -7.86 4.24
CA ILE A 235 -8.90 -8.29 5.65
C ILE A 235 -9.97 -7.46 6.35
N ILE A 236 -10.79 -8.11 7.16
CA ILE A 236 -11.72 -7.41 8.04
C ILE A 236 -10.93 -6.92 9.26
N ASP A 237 -10.26 -5.78 9.12
CA ASP A 237 -9.45 -5.21 10.21
C ASP A 237 -10.33 -4.59 11.31
N GLY A 238 -9.82 -4.46 12.55
CA GLY A 238 -10.47 -3.81 13.68
C GLY A 238 -10.05 -2.35 13.91
N GLY A 239 -9.36 -1.74 12.94
CA GLY A 239 -8.89 -0.35 13.01
C GLY A 239 -8.25 0.06 11.69
N SER A 240 -8.34 1.34 11.35
CA SER A 240 -7.90 1.82 10.03
C SER A 240 -7.39 3.27 10.10
N GLY A 241 -6.54 3.54 11.10
CA GLY A 241 -5.96 4.84 11.35
C GLY A 241 -6.11 5.34 12.79
N TYR A 242 -5.79 6.63 13.01
CA TYR A 242 -5.80 7.24 14.35
C TYR A 242 -7.20 7.60 14.81
N LEU A 243 -7.64 7.00 15.93
CA LEU A 243 -8.93 7.26 16.58
C LEU A 243 -10.14 7.07 15.64
N CYS A 244 -10.01 6.23 14.62
CA CYS A 244 -11.04 5.96 13.63
C CYS A 244 -11.06 4.48 13.22
N GLU A 245 -12.24 4.00 12.85
CA GLU A 245 -12.47 2.61 12.45
C GLU A 245 -13.41 2.59 11.25
N MET A 246 -12.99 1.93 10.18
CA MET A 246 -13.83 1.63 9.01
C MET A 246 -14.88 0.57 9.34
N GLU A 247 -15.91 0.54 8.49
CA GLU A 247 -16.89 -0.54 8.58
C GLU A 247 -16.23 -1.93 8.40
N PRO A 248 -16.68 -2.95 9.15
CA PRO A 248 -16.21 -4.34 9.04
C PRO A 248 -16.71 -5.05 7.76
N VAL A 249 -16.46 -4.46 6.59
CA VAL A 249 -16.96 -4.97 5.30
C VAL A 249 -15.82 -5.03 4.29
N ALA A 250 -15.65 -6.20 3.66
CA ALA A 250 -14.71 -6.33 2.56
C ALA A 250 -15.35 -5.75 1.29
N HIS A 251 -14.87 -4.59 0.87
CA HIS A 251 -15.32 -3.92 -0.35
C HIS A 251 -14.41 -4.25 -1.54
N PHE A 252 -15.04 -4.60 -2.66
CA PHE A 252 -14.38 -4.90 -3.92
C PHE A 252 -15.01 -4.06 -5.03
N GLY A 253 -14.27 -3.08 -5.56
CA GLY A 253 -14.57 -2.55 -6.88
C GLY A 253 -14.13 -3.56 -7.94
N LEU A 254 -15.04 -3.87 -8.85
CA LEU A 254 -14.81 -4.85 -9.91
C LEU A 254 -14.59 -4.18 -11.25
N GLY A 255 -14.85 -2.86 -11.37
CA GLY A 255 -14.77 -2.14 -12.63
C GLY A 255 -15.70 -2.77 -13.67
N LYS A 256 -15.10 -3.41 -14.67
CA LYS A 256 -15.78 -4.19 -15.73
C LYS A 256 -15.41 -5.68 -15.68
N ASP A 257 -14.72 -6.11 -14.64
CA ASP A 257 -14.35 -7.50 -14.43
C ASP A 257 -15.54 -8.31 -13.89
N ILE A 258 -15.43 -9.63 -13.98
CA ILE A 258 -16.45 -10.57 -13.57
C ILE A 258 -15.91 -11.36 -12.39
N ALA A 259 -16.50 -11.18 -11.21
CA ALA A 259 -16.21 -12.00 -10.04
C ALA A 259 -16.83 -13.39 -10.21
N THR A 260 -16.05 -14.43 -9.94
CA THR A 260 -16.42 -15.84 -10.18
C THR A 260 -16.63 -16.61 -8.89
N ASN A 261 -15.78 -16.38 -7.89
CA ASN A 261 -15.78 -17.12 -6.64
C ASN A 261 -15.45 -16.18 -5.48
N VAL A 262 -15.95 -16.53 -4.30
CA VAL A 262 -15.58 -15.90 -3.03
C VAL A 262 -15.08 -16.97 -2.07
N GLU A 263 -13.99 -16.66 -1.39
CA GLU A 263 -13.45 -17.43 -0.28
C GLU A 263 -13.40 -16.56 0.98
N VAL A 264 -13.76 -17.16 2.12
CA VAL A 264 -13.59 -16.53 3.43
C VAL A 264 -12.80 -17.47 4.32
N TYR A 265 -11.79 -16.92 4.99
CA TYR A 265 -10.96 -17.61 5.97
C TYR A 265 -11.14 -16.92 7.32
N TRP A 266 -11.52 -17.67 8.34
CA TRP A 266 -11.64 -17.18 9.71
C TRP A 266 -10.33 -17.38 10.49
N PRO A 267 -10.08 -16.56 11.53
CA PRO A 267 -8.85 -16.64 12.32
C PRO A 267 -8.61 -18.00 13.03
N ASP A 268 -9.66 -18.79 13.22
CA ASP A 268 -9.59 -20.11 13.86
C ASP A 268 -9.23 -21.25 12.90
N GLY A 269 -8.96 -20.93 11.62
CA GLY A 269 -8.60 -21.92 10.60
C GLY A 269 -9.76 -22.38 9.73
N LYS A 270 -11.01 -22.07 10.08
CA LYS A 270 -12.16 -22.42 9.23
C LYS A 270 -12.15 -21.60 7.95
N SER A 271 -12.67 -22.18 6.88
CA SER A 271 -12.83 -21.49 5.61
C SER A 271 -14.04 -21.99 4.85
N ILE A 272 -14.59 -21.13 3.99
CA ILE A 272 -15.59 -21.50 2.99
C ILE A 272 -15.17 -20.95 1.64
N ALA A 273 -15.44 -21.71 0.59
CA ALA A 273 -15.29 -21.30 -0.79
C ALA A 273 -16.63 -21.54 -1.50
N ARG A 274 -17.07 -20.64 -2.37
CA ARG A 274 -18.23 -20.89 -3.24
C ARG A 274 -18.21 -20.03 -4.51
N PRO A 275 -18.87 -20.46 -5.60
CA PRO A 275 -19.11 -19.58 -6.74
C PRO A 275 -20.01 -18.41 -6.35
N LEU A 276 -19.86 -17.31 -7.08
CA LEU A 276 -20.71 -16.12 -7.01
C LEU A 276 -21.74 -16.16 -8.14
N GLU A 277 -23.00 -15.92 -7.81
CA GLU A 277 -24.06 -15.79 -8.80
C GLU A 277 -24.07 -14.37 -9.40
N PRO A 278 -24.42 -14.18 -10.69
CA PRO A 278 -24.48 -12.85 -11.29
C PRO A 278 -25.39 -11.86 -10.56
N SER A 279 -26.44 -12.35 -9.89
CA SER A 279 -27.35 -11.53 -9.07
C SER A 279 -26.75 -11.01 -7.77
N GLU A 280 -25.62 -11.57 -7.34
CA GLU A 280 -24.89 -11.12 -6.13
C GLU A 280 -23.95 -9.96 -6.44
N ILE A 281 -23.67 -9.67 -7.71
CA ILE A 281 -22.89 -8.52 -8.12
C ILE A 281 -23.73 -7.24 -7.93
N ASN A 282 -23.07 -6.16 -7.51
CA ASN A 282 -23.68 -4.90 -7.08
C ASN A 282 -24.61 -5.08 -5.87
N SER A 283 -24.19 -5.93 -4.93
CA SER A 283 -24.93 -6.20 -3.70
C SER A 283 -24.01 -6.41 -2.51
N VAL A 284 -24.61 -6.41 -1.32
CA VAL A 284 -23.95 -6.75 -0.07
C VAL A 284 -24.26 -8.22 0.25
N LEU A 285 -23.21 -9.04 0.26
CA LEU A 285 -23.28 -10.45 0.54
C LEU A 285 -22.87 -10.75 1.99
N GLU A 286 -23.78 -11.31 2.78
CA GLU A 286 -23.46 -11.84 4.11
C GLU A 286 -23.06 -13.32 4.03
N ILE A 287 -21.85 -13.65 4.52
CA ILE A 287 -21.35 -15.03 4.58
C ILE A 287 -21.31 -15.48 6.03
N ARG A 288 -22.09 -16.51 6.34
CA ARG A 288 -22.18 -17.08 7.70
C ARG A 288 -20.98 -17.97 8.00
N TYR A 289 -20.67 -18.08 9.29
CA TYR A 289 -19.66 -19.00 9.79
C TYR A 289 -20.04 -20.47 9.49
N PRO A 290 -19.10 -21.32 9.04
CA PRO A 290 -19.38 -22.71 8.66
C PRO A 290 -19.84 -23.59 9.85
N ARG A 291 -20.86 -24.42 9.63
CA ARG A 291 -21.34 -25.40 10.64
C ARG A 291 -20.55 -26.70 10.56
N GLU A 292 -20.44 -27.45 11.66
CA GLU A 292 -19.65 -28.71 11.74
C GLU A 292 -20.09 -29.77 10.72
N GLU A 293 -21.35 -29.78 10.29
CA GLU A 293 -21.88 -30.73 9.31
C GLU A 293 -21.55 -30.36 7.84
N GLU A 294 -20.96 -29.18 7.59
CA GLU A 294 -20.55 -28.70 6.25
C GLU A 294 -19.05 -28.95 5.97
N GLU A 295 -18.41 -29.88 6.70
CA GLU A 295 -16.97 -30.20 6.57
C GLU A 295 -16.57 -30.96 5.29
N GLY A 296 -17.48 -31.09 4.33
CA GLY A 296 -17.12 -31.42 2.95
C GLY A 296 -17.20 -30.15 2.12
N THR A 297 -16.12 -29.36 2.04
CA THR A 297 -15.98 -28.39 0.94
C THR A 297 -16.14 -29.20 -0.35
N PRO A 298 -17.16 -28.93 -1.18
CA PRO A 298 -17.19 -29.51 -2.51
C PRO A 298 -15.88 -29.14 -3.21
N GLU A 299 -15.35 -30.01 -4.08
CA GLU A 299 -14.34 -29.59 -5.06
C GLU A 299 -15.02 -28.58 -5.98
N ILE A 300 -14.95 -27.31 -5.62
CA ILE A 300 -15.50 -26.23 -6.43
C ILE A 300 -14.41 -25.85 -7.42
N GLU A 301 -14.74 -25.92 -8.71
CA GLU A 301 -13.87 -25.46 -9.77
C GLU A 301 -13.77 -23.93 -9.68
N ILE A 302 -12.68 -23.43 -9.09
CA ILE A 302 -12.38 -22.00 -9.00
C ILE A 302 -11.75 -21.56 -10.32
N GLU A 303 -12.31 -20.52 -10.93
CA GLU A 303 -11.66 -19.87 -12.06
C GLU A 303 -10.64 -18.86 -11.54
N CYS A 304 -9.35 -19.22 -11.59
CA CYS A 304 -8.26 -18.42 -11.00
C CYS A 304 -7.93 -17.11 -11.71
N GLY A 305 -8.44 -16.91 -12.93
CA GLY A 305 -8.08 -15.77 -13.77
C GLY A 305 -6.69 -15.86 -14.40
N GLN A 306 -6.30 -14.80 -15.11
CA GLN A 306 -5.04 -14.76 -15.86
C GLN A 306 -3.83 -14.61 -14.92
N GLY A 307 -2.74 -15.33 -15.19
CA GLY A 307 -1.53 -15.35 -14.33
C GLY A 307 -1.60 -16.32 -13.14
N PHE A 308 -2.72 -17.01 -12.95
CA PHE A 308 -2.92 -17.94 -11.83
C PHE A 308 -3.26 -19.35 -12.32
N ALA A 309 -2.90 -20.35 -11.52
CA ALA A 309 -3.22 -21.76 -11.73
C ALA A 309 -3.79 -22.37 -10.45
N MET A 310 -4.68 -23.35 -10.62
CA MET A 310 -5.09 -24.20 -9.52
C MET A 310 -3.92 -25.06 -9.05
N ASN A 311 -3.66 -25.10 -7.75
CA ASN A 311 -2.73 -26.04 -7.14
C ASN A 311 -3.43 -27.35 -6.75
N GLU A 312 -2.66 -28.33 -6.28
CA GLU A 312 -3.15 -29.65 -5.87
C GLU A 312 -4.19 -29.62 -4.74
N ASN A 313 -4.29 -28.51 -4.00
CA ASN A 313 -5.26 -28.31 -2.92
C ASN A 313 -6.52 -27.54 -3.37
N GLY A 314 -6.72 -27.37 -4.69
CA GLY A 314 -7.87 -26.64 -5.20
C GLY A 314 -7.83 -25.15 -4.90
N ARG A 315 -6.65 -24.54 -4.75
CA ARG A 315 -6.48 -23.09 -4.57
C ARG A 315 -5.75 -22.45 -5.73
N CYS A 316 -6.14 -21.25 -6.08
CA CYS A 316 -5.45 -20.46 -7.08
C CYS A 316 -4.13 -19.91 -6.52
N THR A 317 -3.03 -20.38 -7.10
CA THR A 317 -1.69 -19.88 -6.82
C THR A 317 -1.13 -19.20 -8.04
N ASP A 318 -0.27 -18.23 -7.78
CA ASP A 318 0.54 -17.58 -8.79
C ASP A 318 1.29 -18.60 -9.66
N LYS A 319 1.25 -18.39 -10.98
CA LYS A 319 2.04 -19.20 -11.91
C LYS A 319 3.47 -18.72 -11.88
N ASP A 320 4.39 -19.57 -11.46
CA ASP A 320 5.82 -19.28 -11.60
C ASP A 320 6.24 -19.39 -13.07
N GLU A 321 6.03 -18.33 -13.84
CA GLU A 321 6.34 -18.33 -15.28
C GLU A 321 7.84 -18.39 -15.53
N CYS A 322 8.66 -17.88 -14.61
CA CYS A 322 10.11 -17.99 -14.71
C CYS A 322 10.57 -19.45 -14.65
N THR A 323 9.92 -20.27 -13.83
CA THR A 323 10.21 -21.71 -13.72
C THR A 323 9.52 -22.52 -14.82
N GLN A 324 8.26 -22.18 -15.15
CA GLN A 324 7.47 -22.92 -16.14
C GLN A 324 7.91 -22.63 -17.58
N PHE A 325 8.41 -21.43 -17.85
CA PHE A 325 8.78 -20.96 -19.18
C PHE A 325 10.21 -20.38 -19.16
N PRO A 326 11.27 -21.21 -19.34
CA PRO A 326 12.67 -20.78 -19.22
C PRO A 326 13.11 -19.66 -20.18
N SER A 327 12.34 -19.41 -21.24
CA SER A 327 12.56 -18.36 -22.24
C SER A 327 11.44 -17.32 -22.25
N VAL A 328 10.75 -17.14 -21.12
CA VAL A 328 9.71 -16.10 -20.98
C VAL A 328 10.29 -14.70 -21.08
N CYS A 329 11.53 -14.52 -20.61
CA CYS A 329 12.24 -13.25 -20.75
C CYS A 329 13.01 -13.15 -22.07
N PRO A 330 13.03 -11.96 -22.69
CA PRO A 330 13.78 -11.74 -23.91
C PRO A 330 15.30 -11.76 -23.65
N THR A 331 16.09 -12.00 -24.69
CA THR A 331 17.54 -12.21 -24.59
C THR A 331 18.32 -10.99 -24.09
N ASP A 332 17.79 -9.78 -24.28
CA ASP A 332 18.37 -8.53 -23.76
C ASP A 332 18.09 -8.30 -22.26
N ARG A 333 17.10 -9.00 -21.69
CA ARG A 333 16.73 -8.94 -20.26
C ARG A 333 16.57 -10.34 -19.67
N PRO A 334 17.64 -11.15 -19.61
CA PRO A 334 17.54 -12.60 -19.36
C PRO A 334 17.24 -12.96 -17.90
N VAL A 335 17.29 -12.02 -16.95
CA VAL A 335 17.05 -12.32 -15.54
C VAL A 335 15.56 -12.23 -15.24
N CYS A 336 14.94 -13.40 -15.10
CA CYS A 336 13.54 -13.53 -14.72
C CYS A 336 13.39 -13.49 -13.18
N THR A 337 12.45 -12.71 -12.69
CA THR A 337 12.00 -12.70 -11.30
C THR A 337 10.49 -12.90 -11.30
N ASN A 338 10.01 -14.00 -10.73
CA ASN A 338 8.58 -14.25 -10.69
C ASN A 338 7.89 -13.17 -9.83
N THR A 339 6.79 -12.62 -10.32
CA THR A 339 5.93 -11.69 -9.57
C THR A 339 4.58 -12.35 -9.40
N TYR A 340 3.64 -11.74 -8.70
CA TYR A 340 2.34 -12.39 -8.53
C TYR A 340 1.37 -12.03 -9.66
N GLY A 341 0.83 -13.06 -10.29
CA GLY A 341 0.06 -13.04 -11.52
C GLY A 341 0.85 -12.61 -12.76
N SER A 342 2.19 -12.64 -12.73
CA SER A 342 3.09 -12.26 -13.84
C SER A 342 4.57 -12.50 -13.48
N HIS A 343 5.52 -12.09 -14.31
CA HIS A 343 6.97 -12.16 -14.01
C HIS A 343 7.66 -10.82 -14.28
N LYS A 344 8.95 -10.69 -14.01
CA LYS A 344 9.77 -9.49 -14.28
C LYS A 344 11.02 -9.89 -15.03
N CYS A 345 11.34 -9.20 -16.11
CA CYS A 345 12.56 -9.41 -16.88
C CYS A 345 13.48 -8.20 -16.75
N ARG A 346 14.69 -8.41 -16.24
CA ARG A 346 15.70 -7.36 -16.10
C ARG A 346 17.02 -7.75 -16.76
N ALA A 347 17.82 -6.74 -17.06
CA ALA A 347 19.18 -6.96 -17.55
C ALA A 347 20.05 -7.63 -16.47
N ASN A 348 21.02 -8.44 -16.89
CA ASN A 348 21.97 -9.10 -16.00
C ASN A 348 23.12 -8.16 -15.59
N LYS A 349 22.78 -7.03 -14.96
CA LYS A 349 23.77 -6.05 -14.48
C LYS A 349 24.17 -6.35 -13.05
N ARG A 350 25.47 -6.52 -12.82
CA ARG A 350 26.04 -6.64 -11.47
C ARG A 350 26.50 -5.27 -10.99
N CYS A 351 26.09 -4.91 -9.77
CA CYS A 351 26.47 -3.65 -9.14
C CYS A 351 27.57 -3.87 -8.09
N ASN A 352 28.39 -2.84 -7.88
CA ASN A 352 29.44 -2.85 -6.87
C ASN A 352 28.84 -2.79 -5.46
N GLN A 353 29.62 -3.19 -4.45
CA GLN A 353 29.20 -3.21 -3.05
C GLN A 353 28.61 -1.85 -2.62
N GLY A 354 27.39 -1.86 -2.07
CA GLY A 354 26.63 -0.66 -1.69
C GLY A 354 25.71 -0.11 -2.77
N PHE A 355 25.62 -0.77 -3.94
CA PHE A 355 24.70 -0.41 -5.02
C PHE A 355 23.93 -1.65 -5.47
N GLU A 356 22.66 -1.46 -5.80
CA GLU A 356 21.76 -2.48 -6.34
C GLU A 356 21.30 -2.07 -7.75
N PRO A 357 20.98 -3.02 -8.64
CA PRO A 357 20.38 -2.69 -9.92
C PRO A 357 19.04 -1.97 -9.71
N ASN A 358 18.75 -0.95 -10.52
CA ASN A 358 17.40 -0.37 -10.61
C ASN A 358 16.40 -1.41 -11.16
N ASP A 359 15.10 -1.08 -11.15
CA ASP A 359 14.03 -2.04 -11.42
C ASP A 359 14.15 -2.77 -12.78
N ASP A 360 14.63 -2.09 -13.84
CA ASP A 360 14.85 -2.69 -15.17
C ASP A 360 16.26 -3.29 -15.35
N GLY A 361 17.12 -3.17 -14.35
CA GLY A 361 18.51 -3.61 -14.35
C GLY A 361 19.43 -2.79 -15.26
N SER A 362 18.99 -1.64 -15.78
CA SER A 362 19.79 -0.81 -16.68
C SER A 362 20.88 0.01 -15.97
N ALA A 363 20.70 0.32 -14.68
CA ALA A 363 21.57 1.16 -13.87
C ALA A 363 21.81 0.58 -12.47
N CYS A 364 22.86 1.06 -11.79
CA CYS A 364 23.11 0.74 -10.39
C CYS A 364 22.74 1.95 -9.53
N VAL A 365 21.85 1.75 -8.57
CA VAL A 365 21.37 2.76 -7.62
C VAL A 365 21.81 2.37 -6.21
N GLY A 366 22.11 3.36 -5.38
CA GLY A 366 22.48 3.14 -3.98
C GLY A 366 21.77 4.15 -3.11
N GLU A 367 21.30 3.72 -1.94
CA GLU A 367 20.75 4.63 -0.95
C GLU A 367 21.88 5.35 -0.21
N TRP A 368 21.87 6.67 -0.25
CA TRP A 368 22.74 7.49 0.58
C TRP A 368 21.93 7.99 1.78
N ALA A 369 22.00 7.25 2.89
CA ALA A 369 21.52 7.73 4.18
C ALA A 369 22.45 8.85 4.66
N TYR A 370 21.98 10.10 4.59
CA TYR A 370 22.67 11.25 5.18
C TYR A 370 22.52 11.20 6.71
N PRO A 371 23.61 11.10 7.50
CA PRO A 371 23.52 11.26 8.94
C PRO A 371 23.63 12.75 9.30
N GLY A 372 22.48 13.39 9.54
CA GLY A 372 22.38 14.63 10.33
C GLY A 372 22.53 15.99 9.59
N PRO A 373 22.07 17.09 10.22
CA PRO A 373 21.93 18.38 9.57
C PRO A 373 23.24 19.16 9.64
N ARG A 374 23.91 19.34 8.50
CA ARG A 374 24.85 20.45 8.29
C ARG A 374 24.64 20.97 6.89
N TYR A 375 24.20 22.23 6.80
CA TYR A 375 24.24 23.02 5.58
C TYR A 375 25.66 23.00 5.02
N VAL A 376 25.87 22.25 3.95
CA VAL A 376 27.07 22.34 3.11
C VAL A 376 26.65 22.13 1.67
N CYS A 377 26.69 23.22 0.89
CA CYS A 377 26.54 23.18 -0.56
C CYS A 377 27.77 22.47 -1.14
N PHE A 378 27.59 21.34 -1.83
CA PHE A 378 28.65 20.71 -2.62
C PHE A 378 28.26 20.65 -4.10
N LEU A 379 28.95 21.47 -4.90
CA LEU A 379 29.13 21.24 -6.33
C LEU A 379 30.05 20.01 -6.50
N ARG A 380 29.62 19.01 -7.26
CA ARG A 380 30.44 17.85 -7.63
C ARG A 380 30.74 17.90 -9.13
N LEU A 381 31.96 18.30 -9.47
CA LEU A 381 32.55 18.12 -10.80
C LEU A 381 33.10 16.69 -10.91
N GLN A 382 32.73 15.97 -11.97
CA GLN A 382 33.54 14.87 -12.50
C GLN A 382 33.51 14.91 -14.03
N SER A 383 34.60 15.34 -14.64
CA SER A 383 35.28 14.58 -15.71
C SER A 383 36.56 15.30 -16.15
N PHE A 384 37.55 14.48 -16.50
CA PHE A 384 38.90 14.86 -16.90
C PHE A 384 38.91 15.75 -18.15
N GLN A 385 39.44 16.97 -18.03
CA GLN A 385 40.28 17.59 -19.05
C GLN A 385 41.13 18.69 -18.40
N ARG A 386 42.42 18.75 -18.74
CA ARG A 386 43.36 19.77 -18.23
C ARG A 386 42.84 21.16 -18.60
N VAL A 387 42.46 21.95 -17.60
CA VAL A 387 42.30 23.39 -17.74
C VAL A 387 43.15 24.05 -16.66
N ILE A 388 44.16 24.81 -17.09
CA ILE A 388 44.92 25.71 -16.23
C ILE A 388 43.99 26.91 -15.97
N VAL A 389 43.63 27.16 -14.70
CA VAL A 389 42.91 28.38 -14.30
C VAL A 389 43.74 29.11 -13.25
N THR A 390 44.16 30.32 -13.59
CA THR A 390 44.88 31.27 -12.74
C THR A 390 43.91 31.93 -11.77
N PHE A 391 44.26 32.03 -10.47
CA PHE A 391 43.46 32.74 -9.48
C PHE A 391 43.81 34.23 -9.41
N SER A 392 42.81 35.11 -9.57
CA SER A 392 42.89 36.52 -9.20
C SER A 392 41.98 36.80 -8.02
N LYS A 393 42.53 37.28 -6.89
CA LYS A 393 41.80 37.77 -5.72
C LYS A 393 40.93 38.96 -6.10
N LEU A 394 39.65 38.95 -5.72
CA LEU A 394 38.85 40.17 -5.53
C LEU A 394 38.18 40.11 -4.16
N LEU A 395 38.48 41.13 -3.36
CA LEU A 395 37.93 41.44 -2.04
C LEU A 395 36.46 41.82 -2.15
N PHE A 396 35.63 41.45 -1.16
CA PHE A 396 34.48 42.26 -0.77
C PHE A 396 34.26 42.23 0.75
N SER A 397 34.03 43.44 1.27
CA SER A 397 33.79 43.83 2.66
C SER A 397 32.29 43.81 3.02
N SER A 398 32.01 43.40 4.27
CA SER A 398 30.89 43.72 5.17
C SER A 398 29.61 44.39 4.64
N LEU A 399 28.44 43.80 4.93
CA LEU A 399 27.24 44.44 5.53
C LEU A 399 26.19 43.38 5.96
N HIS A 400 25.36 43.74 6.93
CA HIS A 400 24.53 42.87 7.81
C HIS A 400 23.07 42.65 7.30
N PRO A 401 22.19 41.88 8.00
CA PRO A 401 21.29 40.89 7.40
C PRO A 401 19.83 41.36 7.18
N CYS A 402 19.12 40.76 6.21
CA CYS A 402 17.68 40.45 6.28
C CYS A 402 17.17 39.73 5.02
N THR A 403 16.15 38.89 5.21
CA THR A 403 15.21 38.32 4.22
C THR A 403 15.73 37.27 3.21
N CYS A 404 15.48 35.98 3.49
CA CYS A 404 15.48 34.91 2.49
C CYS A 404 14.07 34.76 1.90
N MET A 405 13.87 35.25 0.67
CA MET A 405 12.89 34.73 -0.28
C MET A 405 13.60 33.69 -1.15
N THR A 406 13.11 32.45 -1.15
CA THR A 406 13.66 31.37 -1.97
C THR A 406 12.94 31.33 -3.31
N TYR A 407 13.60 31.74 -4.39
CA TYR A 407 13.23 31.39 -5.76
C TYR A 407 14.03 30.16 -6.18
N CYS A 408 13.36 29.03 -6.44
CA CYS A 408 13.98 27.87 -7.10
C CYS A 408 13.91 28.05 -8.62
N LEU A 409 15.06 28.16 -9.28
CA LEU A 409 15.17 27.99 -10.74
C LEU A 409 15.42 26.52 -11.08
N HIS A 410 14.53 25.94 -11.89
CA HIS A 410 14.70 24.65 -12.56
C HIS A 410 15.69 24.78 -13.73
N TRP A 411 16.61 23.83 -13.89
CA TRP A 411 17.27 23.56 -15.17
C TRP A 411 17.19 22.07 -15.49
N LEU A 412 16.62 21.77 -16.66
CA LEU A 412 16.68 20.48 -17.36
C LEU A 412 18.02 20.39 -18.10
N CYS A 413 18.75 19.29 -17.93
CA CYS A 413 19.82 18.90 -18.85
C CYS A 413 19.36 17.67 -19.62
N THR A 414 19.02 17.86 -20.89
CA THR A 414 19.08 16.82 -21.93
C THR A 414 20.51 16.76 -22.47
N VAL A 415 21.02 15.56 -22.70
CA VAL A 415 22.31 15.33 -23.39
C VAL A 415 22.04 14.44 -24.60
N SER A 416 22.44 14.93 -25.77
CA SER A 416 22.50 14.22 -27.06
C SER A 416 23.76 13.38 -27.20
#